data_AF-A0A9W5UX45-F1
#
_entry.id   AF-A0A9W5UX45-F1
#
_cell.length_a   1.000
_cell.length_b   1.000
_cell.length_c   1.000
_cell.angle_alpha   90.00
_cell.angle_beta   90.00
_cell.angle_gamma   90.00
#
_symmetry.space_group_name_H-M   'P 1'
#
loop_
_entity.id
_entity.type
_entity.pdbx_description
1 polymer ?
#
loop_
_entity_poly.entity_id
_entity_poly.type
_entity_poly.pdbx_seq_one_letter_code
_entity_poly.pdbx_strand_id
1 'polypeptide(L)'
;MRPNGEDLATWLRRQLKDDEAAVEREIQTEIGNVLAVGVPITREEFLAQSGGRWHSPLAELDARRRILDLHTGPHECPEWDQTVNESCTGYYGAEGCPTLRLLAVPQDHRPGYRDEWRPA
;
A
#
# COMPACT_ATOMS: atom_id res chain seq x y z
N MET A 1 -7.61 -25.08 -10.00
CA MET A 1 -8.59 -24.40 -9.13
C MET A 1 -8.01 -24.46 -7.71
N ARG A 2 -7.30 -23.42 -7.25
CA ARG A 2 -6.75 -23.41 -5.89
C ARG A 2 -7.90 -23.12 -4.92
N PRO A 3 -8.11 -23.93 -3.87
CA PRO A 3 -9.18 -23.72 -2.91
C PRO A 3 -8.82 -22.57 -1.95
N ASN A 4 -9.62 -21.51 -1.94
CA ASN A 4 -9.84 -20.57 -0.83
C ASN A 4 -8.63 -19.99 -0.07
N GLY A 5 -7.52 -19.71 -0.76
CA GLY A 5 -6.48 -18.80 -0.23
C GLY A 5 -6.69 -17.41 -0.80
N GLU A 6 -6.68 -16.38 0.05
CA GLU A 6 -6.62 -14.98 -0.40
C GLU A 6 -5.37 -14.78 -1.27
N ASP A 7 -5.52 -14.18 -2.45
CA ASP A 7 -4.39 -13.85 -3.33
C ASP A 7 -3.63 -12.61 -2.81
N LEU A 8 -2.39 -12.44 -3.26
CA LEU A 8 -1.51 -11.36 -2.82
C LEU A 8 -2.13 -9.97 -3.01
N ALA A 9 -2.80 -9.72 -4.14
CA ALA A 9 -3.39 -8.42 -4.40
C ALA A 9 -4.58 -8.13 -3.48
N THR A 10 -5.45 -9.13 -3.27
CA THR A 10 -6.57 -9.01 -2.33
C THR A 10 -6.06 -8.75 -0.91
N TRP A 11 -5.02 -9.46 -0.48
CA TRP A 11 -4.39 -9.24 0.82
C TRP A 11 -3.76 -7.84 0.93
N LEU A 12 -3.00 -7.39 -0.08
CA LEU A 12 -2.40 -6.05 -0.11
C LEU A 12 -3.45 -4.94 -0.10
N ARG A 13 -4.57 -5.09 -0.83
CA ARG A 13 -5.67 -4.12 -0.80
C ARG A 13 -6.23 -3.97 0.61
N ARG A 14 -6.38 -5.07 1.34
CA ARG A 14 -6.82 -5.03 2.74
C ARG A 14 -5.80 -4.31 3.62
N GLN A 15 -4.51 -4.66 3.52
CA GLN A 15 -3.47 -4.00 4.34
C GLN A 15 -3.39 -2.50 4.09
N LEU A 16 -3.40 -2.06 2.83
CA LEU A 16 -3.36 -0.64 2.48
C LEU A 16 -4.59 0.12 2.99
N LYS A 17 -5.77 -0.51 2.98
CA LYS A 17 -6.99 0.06 3.55
C LYS A 17 -6.91 0.17 5.08
N ASP A 18 -6.37 -0.84 5.75
CA ASP A 18 -6.19 -0.82 7.20
C ASP A 18 -5.17 0.26 7.62
N ASP A 19 -4.10 0.43 6.84
CA ASP A 19 -3.10 1.49 7.04
C ASP A 19 -3.70 2.89 6.81
N GLU A 20 -4.50 3.08 5.75
CA GLU A 20 -5.22 4.33 5.49
C GLU A 20 -6.17 4.67 6.65
N ALA A 21 -6.94 3.70 7.14
CA ALA A 21 -7.82 3.88 8.29
C ALA A 21 -7.06 4.17 9.60
N ALA A 22 -5.84 3.65 9.77
CA ALA A 22 -4.99 4.00 10.90
C ALA A 22 -4.55 5.46 10.83
N VAL A 23 -4.03 5.91 9.68
CA VAL A 23 -3.61 7.29 9.46
C VAL A 23 -4.77 8.27 9.65
N GLU A 24 -5.95 7.97 9.10
CA GLU A 24 -7.14 8.84 9.27
C GLU A 24 -7.61 8.91 10.73
N ARG A 25 -7.50 7.84 11.51
CA ARG A 25 -7.82 7.87 12.95
C ARG A 25 -6.86 8.75 13.74
N GLU A 26 -5.58 8.73 13.39
CA GLU A 26 -4.60 9.61 14.03
C GLU A 26 -4.87 11.08 13.68
N ILE A 27 -5.10 11.39 12.40
CA ILE A 27 -5.51 12.73 11.95
C ILE A 27 -6.75 13.20 12.72
N GLN A 28 -7.78 12.36 12.80
CA GLN A 28 -9.03 12.69 13.49
C GLN A 28 -8.81 12.92 14.99
N THR A 29 -7.92 12.16 15.61
CA THR A 29 -7.56 12.33 17.03
C THR A 29 -6.88 13.67 17.25
N GLU A 30 -5.94 14.05 16.39
CA GLU A 30 -5.25 15.34 16.50
C GLU A 30 -6.17 16.54 16.24
N ILE A 31 -7.05 16.45 15.23
CA ILE A 31 -8.11 17.45 15.01
C ILE A 31 -8.99 17.57 16.26
N GLY A 32 -9.40 16.45 16.85
CA GLY A 32 -10.18 16.42 18.08
C GLY A 32 -9.48 17.16 19.24
N ASN A 33 -8.17 16.98 19.39
CA ASN A 33 -7.38 17.67 20.41
C ASN A 33 -7.32 19.19 20.17
N VAL A 34 -7.21 19.64 18.91
CA VAL A 34 -7.25 21.06 18.56
C VAL A 34 -8.62 21.68 18.85
N LEU A 35 -9.69 20.96 18.50
CA LEU A 35 -11.06 21.40 18.80
C LEU A 35 -11.32 21.47 20.31
N ALA A 36 -10.77 20.54 21.10
CA ALA A 36 -10.93 20.50 22.55
C ALA A 36 -10.32 21.71 23.26
N VAL A 37 -9.31 22.36 22.67
CA VAL A 37 -8.75 23.63 23.18
C VAL A 37 -9.46 24.88 22.65
N GLY A 38 -10.61 24.70 21.99
CA GLY A 38 -11.48 25.79 21.54
C GLY A 38 -11.05 26.44 20.23
N VAL A 39 -10.14 25.83 19.48
CA VAL A 39 -9.70 26.32 18.17
C VAL A 39 -10.58 25.67 17.09
N PRO A 40 -11.47 26.41 16.43
CA PRO A 40 -12.23 25.86 15.31
C PRO A 40 -11.28 25.62 14.13
N ILE A 41 -11.28 24.39 13.60
CA ILE A 41 -10.48 24.02 12.44
C ILE A 41 -11.18 22.92 11.64
N THR A 42 -11.10 23.02 10.32
CA THR A 42 -11.52 21.95 9.40
C THR A 42 -10.39 20.94 9.17
N ARG A 43 -10.71 19.80 8.57
CA ARG A 43 -9.70 18.81 8.18
C ARG A 43 -8.71 19.40 7.19
N GLU A 44 -9.20 20.09 6.17
CA GLU A 44 -8.37 20.72 5.13
C GLU A 44 -7.41 21.74 5.72
N GLU A 45 -7.90 22.61 6.61
CA GLU A 45 -7.06 23.60 7.31
C GLU A 45 -6.02 22.93 8.20
N PHE A 46 -6.41 21.88 8.94
CA PHE A 46 -5.50 21.12 9.78
C PHE A 46 -4.37 20.48 8.95
N LEU A 47 -4.70 19.85 7.82
CA LEU A 47 -3.71 19.27 6.92
C LEU A 47 -2.78 20.32 6.35
N ALA A 48 -3.30 21.48 5.91
CA ALA A 48 -2.48 22.59 5.43
C ALA A 48 -1.51 23.12 6.49
N GLN A 49 -1.94 23.21 7.75
CA GLN A 49 -1.13 23.69 8.88
C GLN A 49 -0.12 22.65 9.38
N SER A 50 -0.32 21.36 9.09
CA SER A 50 0.55 20.27 9.55
C SER A 50 1.96 20.25 8.94
N GLY A 51 2.30 21.22 8.07
CA GLY A 51 3.62 21.33 7.45
C GLY A 51 3.98 20.14 6.56
N GLY A 52 2.98 19.43 6.04
CA GLY A 52 3.18 18.24 5.20
C GLY A 52 3.46 16.94 5.96
N ARG A 53 3.43 16.95 7.30
CA ARG A 53 3.56 15.72 8.12
C ARG A 53 2.61 14.61 7.64
N TRP A 54 1.37 14.97 7.34
CA TRP A 54 0.34 14.03 6.89
C TRP A 54 0.32 13.82 5.37
N HIS A 55 0.98 14.68 4.59
CA HIS A 55 1.07 14.50 3.14
C HIS A 55 1.96 13.32 2.75
N SER A 56 3.07 13.08 3.47
CA SER A 56 3.98 11.97 3.14
C SER A 56 3.31 10.59 3.29
N PRO A 57 2.66 10.25 4.42
CA PRO A 57 2.02 8.93 4.58
C PRO A 57 0.83 8.73 3.62
N LEU A 58 -0.02 9.73 3.45
CA LEU A 58 -1.18 9.63 2.55
C LEU A 58 -0.75 9.53 1.08
N ALA A 59 0.27 10.29 0.65
CA ALA A 59 0.80 10.21 -0.69
C ALA A 59 1.50 8.86 -0.95
N GLU A 60 2.19 8.32 0.06
CA GLU A 60 2.79 6.99 -0.04
C GLU A 60 1.71 5.91 -0.19
N LEU A 61 0.65 5.93 0.63
CA LEU A 61 -0.46 4.98 0.51
C LEU A 61 -1.16 5.09 -0.85
N ASP A 62 -1.39 6.31 -1.35
CA ASP A 62 -1.95 6.53 -2.69
C ASP A 62 -1.03 5.98 -3.78
N ALA A 63 0.28 6.24 -3.70
CA ALA A 63 1.25 5.69 -4.64
C ALA A 63 1.24 4.15 -4.64
N ARG A 64 1.24 3.52 -3.46
CA ARG A 64 1.16 2.07 -3.30
C ARG A 64 -0.14 1.49 -3.88
N ARG A 65 -1.28 2.16 -3.70
CA ARG A 65 -2.57 1.77 -4.31
C ARG A 65 -2.51 1.83 -5.84
N ARG A 66 -1.95 2.89 -6.41
CA ARG A 66 -1.78 3.02 -7.86
C ARG A 66 -0.88 1.93 -8.43
N ILE A 67 0.23 1.62 -7.77
CA ILE A 67 1.09 0.48 -8.13
C ILE A 67 0.27 -0.81 -8.10
N LEU A 68 -0.45 -1.07 -7.02
CA LEU A 68 -1.27 -2.27 -6.91
C LEU A 68 -2.28 -2.39 -8.06
N ASP A 69 -3.00 -1.32 -8.38
CA ASP A 69 -3.99 -1.33 -9.45
C ASP A 69 -3.36 -1.59 -10.83
N LEU A 70 -2.21 -0.96 -11.12
CA LEU A 70 -1.44 -1.20 -12.37
C LEU A 70 -0.98 -2.65 -12.51
N HIS A 71 -0.70 -3.32 -11.39
CA HIS A 71 -0.15 -4.66 -11.35
C HIS A 71 -1.18 -5.77 -11.05
N THR A 72 -2.47 -5.44 -11.01
CA THR A 72 -3.54 -6.45 -10.83
C THR A 72 -4.18 -6.96 -12.12
N GLY A 73 -4.03 -6.22 -13.23
CA GLY A 73 -4.47 -6.65 -14.57
C GLY A 73 -3.35 -7.30 -15.38
N PRO A 74 -3.57 -7.56 -16.68
CA PRO A 74 -2.49 -7.89 -17.61
C PRO A 74 -1.47 -6.75 -17.66
N HIS A 75 -0.22 -7.05 -17.30
CA HIS A 75 0.84 -6.06 -17.26
C HIS A 75 2.21 -6.72 -17.49
N GLU A 76 3.21 -5.90 -17.76
CA GLU A 76 4.60 -6.32 -17.90
C GLU A 76 5.38 -5.91 -16.65
N CYS A 77 6.22 -6.81 -16.15
CA CYS A 77 7.17 -6.50 -15.09
C CYS A 77 8.57 -6.94 -15.50
N PRO A 78 9.61 -6.20 -15.10
CA PRO A 78 10.98 -6.67 -15.24
C PRO A 78 11.11 -8.00 -14.49
N GLU A 79 11.50 -9.05 -15.21
CA GLU A 79 11.91 -10.29 -14.58
C GLU A 79 13.36 -10.12 -14.15
N TRP A 80 13.62 -10.26 -12.86
CA TRP A 80 14.98 -10.15 -12.32
C TRP A 80 15.72 -11.46 -12.53
N ASP A 81 15.97 -11.82 -13.79
CA ASP A 81 17.03 -12.79 -14.07
C ASP A 81 18.38 -12.08 -13.86
N GLN A 82 19.35 -12.76 -13.25
CA GLN A 82 20.66 -12.17 -12.94
C GLN A 82 21.53 -11.98 -14.20
N THR A 83 20.96 -12.05 -15.41
CA THR A 83 21.66 -12.13 -16.69
C THR A 83 21.38 -10.93 -17.61
N VAL A 84 21.63 -9.71 -17.12
CA VAL A 84 21.98 -8.48 -17.90
C VAL A 84 21.06 -8.03 -19.05
N ASN A 85 19.98 -8.74 -19.37
CA ASN A 85 18.97 -8.32 -20.32
C ASN A 85 17.70 -7.99 -19.54
N GLU A 86 17.32 -6.72 -19.55
CA GLU A 86 16.03 -6.27 -19.05
C GLU A 86 14.91 -6.87 -19.90
N SER A 87 14.51 -8.12 -19.61
CA SER A 87 13.32 -8.71 -20.22
C SER A 87 12.11 -8.43 -19.34
N CYS A 88 11.16 -7.71 -19.89
CA CYS A 88 9.82 -7.62 -19.33
C CYS A 88 9.08 -8.94 -19.59
N THR A 89 8.60 -9.57 -18.51
CA THR A 89 7.76 -10.76 -18.60
C THR A 89 6.31 -10.36 -18.39
N GLY A 90 5.42 -10.88 -19.22
CA GLY A 90 3.99 -10.65 -19.13
C GLY A 90 3.38 -11.44 -17.97
N TYR A 91 2.69 -10.75 -17.07
CA TYR A 91 1.98 -11.35 -15.95
C TYR A 91 0.47 -11.18 -16.16
N TYR A 92 -0.27 -12.28 -16.05
CA TYR A 92 -1.73 -12.31 -16.12
C TYR A 92 -2.40 -12.35 -14.74
N GLY A 93 -1.65 -12.13 -13.66
CA GLY A 93 -2.17 -12.15 -12.30
C GLY A 93 -1.16 -11.69 -11.24
N ALA A 94 -1.67 -11.40 -10.05
CA ALA A 94 -0.94 -10.72 -8.97
C ALA A 94 0.09 -11.59 -8.22
N GLU A 95 -0.13 -12.91 -8.11
CA GLU A 95 0.68 -13.80 -7.25
C GLU A 95 2.15 -13.95 -7.70
N GLY A 96 2.42 -13.73 -9.00
CA GLY A 96 3.75 -13.85 -9.60
C GLY A 96 4.47 -12.52 -9.81
N CYS A 97 3.78 -11.39 -9.67
CA CYS A 97 4.32 -10.08 -10.01
C CYS A 97 5.45 -9.68 -9.03
N PRO A 98 6.70 -9.47 -9.49
CA PRO A 98 7.81 -9.10 -8.61
C PRO A 98 7.58 -7.74 -7.93
N THR A 99 6.96 -6.79 -8.62
CA THR A 99 6.60 -5.49 -8.04
C THR A 99 5.63 -5.63 -6.86
N LEU A 100 4.61 -6.49 -6.98
CA LEU A 100 3.68 -6.72 -5.87
C LEU A 100 4.33 -7.45 -4.70
N ARG A 101 5.28 -8.35 -4.95
CA ARG A 101 6.07 -8.99 -3.89
C ARG A 101 6.94 -7.98 -3.14
N LEU A 102 7.57 -7.04 -3.85
CA LEU A 102 8.29 -5.93 -3.24
C LEU A 102 7.38 -5.04 -2.40
N LEU A 103 6.18 -4.75 -2.90
CA LEU A 103 5.18 -3.97 -2.18
C LEU A 103 4.72 -4.66 -0.87
N ALA A 104 4.81 -5.99 -0.82
CA ALA A 104 4.45 -6.79 0.34
C ALA A 104 5.55 -6.90 1.40
N VAL A 105 6.82 -6.62 1.07
CA VAL A 105 7.95 -6.73 2.00
C VAL A 105 7.75 -5.92 3.30
N PRO A 106 7.31 -4.65 3.25
CA PRO A 106 7.11 -3.87 4.47
C PRO A 106 6.01 -4.42 5.38
N GLN A 107 5.20 -5.36 4.89
CA GLN A 107 4.03 -5.92 5.56
C GLN A 107 4.27 -7.36 6.06
N ASP A 108 5.51 -7.86 6.04
CA ASP A 108 5.82 -9.28 6.37
C ASP A 108 5.51 -9.67 7.83
N HIS A 109 5.43 -8.69 8.72
CA HIS A 109 5.02 -8.83 10.11
C HIS A 109 3.49 -8.91 10.29
N ARG A 110 2.70 -8.66 9.24
CA ARG A 110 1.24 -8.60 9.33
C ARG A 110 0.61 -10.00 9.29
N PRO A 111 -0.47 -10.24 10.06
CA PRO A 111 -1.20 -11.51 9.99
C PRO A 111 -1.66 -11.85 8.57
N GLY A 112 -1.49 -13.13 8.20
CA GLY A 112 -1.87 -13.65 6.90
C GLY A 112 -0.85 -13.39 5.79
N TYR A 113 0.30 -12.76 6.07
CA TYR A 113 1.45 -12.79 5.17
C TYR A 113 1.90 -14.24 4.94
N ARG A 114 2.23 -14.59 3.70
CA ARG A 114 2.65 -15.94 3.30
C ARG A 114 4.08 -15.89 2.75
N ASP A 115 4.89 -16.89 3.10
CA ASP A 115 6.29 -16.97 2.67
C ASP A 115 6.46 -16.96 1.15
N GLU A 116 5.49 -17.50 0.41
CA GLU A 116 5.50 -17.48 -1.07
C GLU A 116 5.37 -16.07 -1.70
N TRP A 117 5.00 -15.06 -0.90
CA TRP A 117 4.96 -13.66 -1.31
C TRP A 117 6.27 -12.92 -1.03
N ARG A 118 7.21 -13.55 -0.31
CA ARG A 118 8.55 -12.99 -0.11
C ARG A 118 9.26 -12.94 -1.47
N PRO A 119 9.90 -11.81 -1.83
CA PRO A 119 10.81 -11.79 -2.97
C PRO A 119 11.85 -12.90 -2.81
N ALA A 120 12.13 -13.61 -3.90
CA ALA A 120 13.15 -14.66 -3.92
C ALA A 120 14.56 -14.07 -3.86
#